data_AF-A0A930ZHD0-F1
#
_entry.id   AF-A0A930ZHD0-F1
#
_cell.length_a   1.000
_cell.length_b   1.000
_cell.length_c   1.000
_cell.angle_alpha   90.00
_cell.angle_beta   90.00
_cell.angle_gamma   90.00
#
_symmetry.space_group_name_H-M   'P 1'
#
loop_
_entity.id
_entity.type
_entity.pdbx_description
1 polymer ?
#
loop_
_entity_poly.entity_id
_entity_poly.type
_entity_poly.pdbx_seq_one_letter_code
_entity_poly.pdbx_strand_id
1 'polypeptide(L)' 'MDAETLFVWHFWRDGEGHWQQQDLTGDGEIPLPCSDGVLTLPQIYRGVF' A
#
# COMPACT_ATOMS: atom_id res chain seq x y z
N MET A 1 -13.41 -13.52 -14.84
CA MET A 1 -12.67 -13.89 -13.61
C MET A 1 -12.48 -12.59 -12.87
N ASP A 2 -13.34 -12.29 -11.89
CA ASP A 2 -13.13 -11.18 -10.97
C ASP A 2 -11.78 -11.44 -10.30
N ALA A 3 -10.78 -10.64 -10.63
CA ALA A 3 -9.62 -10.55 -9.77
C ALA A 3 -10.18 -10.18 -8.39
N GLU A 4 -9.99 -11.07 -7.40
CA GLU A 4 -10.20 -10.74 -5.99
C GLU A 4 -9.68 -9.32 -5.81
N THR A 5 -10.59 -8.39 -5.55
CA THR A 5 -10.30 -6.97 -5.69
C THR A 5 -9.41 -6.61 -4.52
N LEU A 6 -8.10 -6.80 -4.69
CA LEU A 6 -7.10 -6.53 -3.66
C LEU A 6 -7.31 -5.07 -3.26
N PHE A 7 -7.54 -4.86 -1.97
CA PHE A 7 -7.97 -3.57 -1.46
C PHE A 7 -7.25 -3.27 -0.16
N VAL A 8 -6.53 -2.14 -0.12
CA VAL A 8 -5.77 -1.71 1.04
C VAL A 8 -6.08 -0.26 1.33
N TRP A 9 -6.38 0.03 2.59
CA TRP A 9 -6.38 1.39 3.10
C TRP A 9 -4.96 1.79 3.50
N HIS A 10 -4.37 2.69 2.72
CA HIS A 10 -3.06 3.25 3.01
C HIS A 10 -3.22 4.52 3.84
N PHE A 11 -2.64 4.51 5.04
CA PHE A 11 -2.58 5.67 5.93
C PHE A 11 -1.13 6.03 6.20
N TRP A 12 -0.78 7.30 6.00
CA TRP A 12 0.56 7.81 6.30
C TRP A 12 0.48 9.24 6.81
N ARG A 13 1.59 9.74 7.33
CA ARG A 13 1.75 11.16 7.63
C ARG A 13 2.63 11.81 6.58
N ASP A 14 2.25 12.99 6.13
CA ASP A 14 3.13 13.81 5.31
C ASP A 14 4.27 14.42 6.13
N GLY A 15 5.16 15.17 5.46
CA GLY A 15 6.30 15.83 6.10
C GLY A 15 5.93 16.91 7.12
N GLU A 16 4.67 17.38 7.12
CA GLU A 16 4.14 18.35 8.09
C GLU A 16 3.43 17.65 9.25
N GLY A 17 3.28 16.32 9.18
CA GLY A 17 2.66 15.48 10.21
C GLY A 17 1.15 15.32 10.07
N HIS A 18 0.54 15.80 8.98
CA HIS A 18 -0.88 15.61 8.73
C HIS A 18 -1.17 14.20 8.25
N TRP A 19 -2.30 13.65 8.70
CA TRP A 19 -2.76 12.34 8.26
C TRP A 19 -3.27 12.41 6.83
N GLN A 20 -2.80 11.46 6.02
CA GLN A 20 -3.22 11.21 4.65
C GLN A 20 -3.84 9.81 4.58
N GLN A 21 -4.86 9.66 3.74
CA GLN A 21 -5.54 8.39 3.48
C GLN A 21 -5.69 8.20 1.97
N GLN A 22 -5.39 7.00 1.50
CA GLN A 22 -5.63 6.60 0.12
C GLN A 22 -6.12 5.16 0.06
N ASP A 23 -7.14 4.93 -0.76
CA ASP A 23 -7.64 3.60 -1.05
C ASP A 23 -6.89 3.05 -2.26
N LEU A 24 -6.16 1.95 -2.08
CA LEU A 24 -5.40 1.29 -3.13
C LEU A 24 -6.14 0.04 -3.58
N THR A 25 -6.28 -0.10 -4.90
CA THR A 25 -6.91 -1.27 -5.54
C THR A 25 -5.96 -1.90 -6.57
N GLY A 26 -6.11 -3.20 -6.80
CA GLY A 26 -5.36 -3.92 -7.84
C GLY A 26 -3.86 -4.02 -7.53
N ASP A 27 -3.02 -3.44 -8.39
CA ASP A 27 -1.55 -3.46 -8.29
C ASP A 27 -0.97 -2.27 -7.52
N GLY A 28 -1.74 -1.66 -6.60
CA GLY A 28 -1.30 -0.49 -5.86
C GLY A 28 0.07 -0.67 -5.18
N GLU A 29 0.84 0.41 -5.22
CA GLU A 29 2.21 0.47 -4.71
C GLU A 29 2.26 1.37 -3.47
N ILE A 30 2.84 0.85 -2.38
CA ILE A 30 3.04 1.59 -1.12
C ILE A 30 4.54 1.80 -0.93
N PRO A 31 5.06 3.03 -1.10
CA PRO A 31 6.46 3.31 -0.80
C PRO A 31 6.71 3.17 0.70
N LEU A 32 7.77 2.45 1.08
CA LEU A 32 8.12 2.24 2.47
C LEU A 32 9.09 3.34 2.92
N PRO A 33 8.73 4.31 3.77
CA PRO A 33 9.66 5.40 4.12
C PRO A 33 10.91 4.92 4.89
N CYS A 34 10.90 3.71 5.44
CA CYS A 34 12.01 3.11 6.17
C CYS A 34 12.96 2.26 5.29
N SER A 35 12.67 2.09 4.01
CA SER A 35 13.45 1.28 3.07
C SER A 35 13.33 1.88 1.67
N ASP A 36 14.35 1.82 0.80
CA ASP A 36 14.20 2.25 -0.60
C ASP A 36 13.29 1.32 -1.45
N GLY A 37 12.40 0.57 -0.80
CA GLY A 37 11.51 -0.42 -1.38
C GLY A 37 10.06 0.05 -1.48
N VAL A 38 9.34 -0.61 -2.37
CA VAL A 38 7.90 -0.47 -2.56
C VAL A 38 7.24 -1.78 -2.21
N LEU A 39 6.17 -1.71 -1.44
CA LEU A 39 5.33 -2.86 -1.10
C LEU A 39 4.11 -2.88 -2.03
N THR A 40 3.93 -3.98 -2.74
CA THR A 40 2.79 -4.16 -3.65
C THR A 40 1.64 -4.88 -2.95
N LEU A 41 0.40 -4.63 -3.37
CA LEU A 41 -0.78 -5.34 -2.86
C LEU A 41 -0.63 -6.88 -2.91
N PRO A 42 -0.16 -7.49 -4.01
CA PRO A 42 0.11 -8.93 -4.04
C PRO A 42 1.11 -9.41 -2.99
N GLN A 43 2.14 -8.64 -2.64
CA GLN A 43 3.10 -8.99 -1.59
C GLN A 43 2.45 -8.94 -0.20
N ILE A 44 1.61 -7.94 0.07
CA ILE A 44 0.82 -7.83 1.32
C ILE A 44 -0.04 -9.07 1.51
N TYR A 45 -0.80 -9.45 0.47
CA TYR A 45 -1.71 -10.59 0.54
C TYR A 45 -1.02 -11.95 0.50
N ARG A 46 0.16 -12.05 -0.13
CA ARG A 46 0.98 -13.28 -0.12
C ARG A 46 1.78 -13.44 1.18
N GLY A 47 1.89 -12.40 2.01
CA GLY A 47 2.67 -12.42 3.25
C GLY A 47 4.17 -12.56 3.04
N VAL A 48 4.68 -12.12 1.88
CA VAL A 48 6.10 -12.24 1.53
C VAL A 48 6.75 -10.87 1.72
N PHE A 49 7.64 -10.76 2.71
CA PHE A 49 8.47 -9.59 2.99
C PHE A 49 9.92 -9.87 2.62
#